data_AF-A0A2U3NI15-F1
#
_entry.id   AF-A0A2U3NI15-F1
#
_cell.length_a   1.000
_cell.length_b   1.000
_cell.length_c   1.000
_cell.angle_alpha   90.00
_cell.angle_beta   90.00
_cell.angle_gamma   90.00
#
_symmetry.space_group_name_H-M   'P 1'
#
loop_
_entity.id
_entity.type
_entity.pdbx_description
1 polymer ?
#
loop_
_entity_poly.entity_id
_entity_poly.type
_entity_poly.pdbx_seq_one_letter_code
_entity_poly.pdbx_strand_id
1 'polypeptide(L)'
;VTIRVPRRSTIALATAGALASTGTAYLGARNLLVGQAAHTRTVIPKAWDIPPRADGVYSPGGGPVQRWQRGMPVAVHLMIFGDSTATGYGCTSAEEVPGVLIARGLAERTGNPVRLSTKAIVGATSKGVAGQVDAMFVAGPPPDVAVMMLGANDVTALNGISQSAQRLALTVRKLRSRGAVVVVGTCPDLGVVSAIPQPLRSLAHARTTQLARAQTAAVRGAGGVPVPMAQLLAPRFRTQREQMFSADGFHPSPTAYALAAEALLVAVCDALGIPAASPAPDVPVPAGAPVLGPAHTRLSTMSRLWRRPAPGSAPAPSAWAPVTTD
;
A
#
# COMPACT_ATOMS: atom_id res chain seq x y z
N VAL A 1 -70.20 0.87 -14.26
CA VAL A 1 -69.37 2.03 -13.88
C VAL A 1 -67.90 1.62 -13.95
N THR A 2 -67.21 1.98 -15.03
CA THR A 2 -65.82 1.62 -15.29
C THR A 2 -64.92 2.78 -14.87
N ILE A 3 -64.26 2.65 -13.71
CA ILE A 3 -63.37 3.69 -13.20
C ILE A 3 -62.06 3.65 -13.99
N ARG A 4 -61.87 4.62 -14.90
CA ARG A 4 -60.59 4.89 -15.56
C ARG A 4 -59.69 5.67 -14.60
N VAL A 5 -58.69 5.00 -14.03
CA VAL A 5 -57.62 5.66 -13.28
C VAL A 5 -56.67 6.35 -14.29
N PRO A 6 -56.33 7.64 -14.13
CA PRO A 6 -55.49 8.35 -15.08
C PRO A 6 -54.03 7.86 -15.01
N ARG A 7 -53.47 7.51 -16.16
CA ARG A 7 -52.07 7.03 -16.39
C ARG A 7 -50.95 7.95 -15.84
N ARG A 8 -51.27 9.17 -15.41
CA ARG A 8 -50.30 10.12 -14.85
C ARG A 8 -49.94 9.83 -13.38
N SER A 9 -50.85 9.21 -12.62
CA SER A 9 -50.61 8.90 -11.20
C SER A 9 -49.70 7.70 -10.97
N THR A 10 -49.67 6.75 -11.92
CA THR A 10 -48.82 5.55 -11.85
C THR A 10 -47.34 5.84 -12.09
N ILE A 11 -47.02 6.83 -12.93
CA ILE A 11 -45.63 7.23 -13.20
C ILE A 11 -45.04 8.02 -12.01
N ALA A 12 -45.83 8.88 -11.37
CA ALA A 12 -45.43 9.62 -10.17
C ALA A 12 -45.21 8.70 -8.95
N LEU A 13 -46.05 7.66 -8.80
CA LEU A 13 -45.90 6.67 -7.72
C LEU A 13 -44.71 5.73 -7.95
N ALA A 14 -44.42 5.36 -9.21
CA ALA A 14 -43.27 4.53 -9.56
C ALA A 14 -41.92 5.27 -9.39
N THR A 15 -41.86 6.58 -9.70
CA THR A 15 -40.66 7.40 -9.46
C THR A 15 -40.46 7.70 -7.97
N ALA A 16 -41.53 7.95 -7.20
CA ALA A 16 -41.44 8.08 -5.75
C ALA A 16 -41.03 6.75 -5.07
N GLY A 17 -41.54 5.61 -5.52
CA GLY A 17 -41.15 4.27 -5.02
C GLY A 17 -39.72 3.88 -5.37
N ALA A 18 -39.22 4.27 -6.56
CA ALA A 18 -37.82 4.03 -6.97
C ALA A 18 -36.83 4.93 -6.20
N LEU A 19 -37.19 6.20 -5.94
CA LEU A 19 -36.39 7.12 -5.12
C LEU A 19 -36.44 6.76 -3.62
N ALA A 20 -37.59 6.30 -3.12
CA ALA A 20 -37.72 5.80 -1.76
C ALA A 20 -36.98 4.47 -1.55
N SER A 21 -36.95 3.57 -2.54
CA SER A 21 -36.21 2.29 -2.44
C SER A 21 -34.70 2.48 -2.55
N THR A 22 -34.21 3.41 -3.38
CA THR A 22 -32.79 3.78 -3.40
C THR A 22 -32.37 4.56 -2.16
N GLY A 23 -33.20 5.46 -1.64
CA GLY A 23 -32.94 6.20 -0.41
C GLY A 23 -32.86 5.28 0.83
N THR A 24 -33.81 4.35 0.96
CA THR A 24 -33.82 3.36 2.07
C THR A 24 -32.68 2.35 1.95
N ALA A 25 -32.35 1.86 0.75
CA ALA A 25 -31.18 1.00 0.53
C ALA A 25 -29.86 1.73 0.84
N TYR A 26 -29.72 2.99 0.43
CA TYR A 26 -28.55 3.81 0.74
C TYR A 26 -28.40 4.05 2.24
N LEU A 27 -29.47 4.44 2.93
CA LEU A 27 -29.47 4.64 4.37
C LEU A 27 -29.18 3.33 5.12
N GLY A 28 -29.74 2.20 4.65
CA GLY A 28 -29.45 0.87 5.20
C GLY A 28 -27.97 0.49 5.06
N ALA A 29 -27.39 0.65 3.87
CA ALA A 29 -25.97 0.40 3.63
C ALA A 29 -25.07 1.32 4.46
N ARG A 30 -25.42 2.61 4.56
CA ARG A 30 -24.70 3.58 5.40
C ARG A 30 -24.75 3.18 6.87
N ASN A 31 -25.92 2.84 7.39
CA ASN A 31 -26.08 2.45 8.79
C ASN A 31 -25.32 1.15 9.11
N LEU A 32 -25.33 0.18 8.18
CA LEU A 32 -24.51 -1.03 8.29
C LEU A 32 -23.02 -0.70 8.39
N LEU A 33 -22.51 0.15 7.49
CA LEU A 33 -21.09 0.55 7.50
C LEU A 33 -20.72 1.32 8.76
N VAL A 34 -21.58 2.22 9.23
CA VAL A 34 -21.37 2.97 10.48
C VAL A 34 -21.37 2.02 11.68
N GLY A 35 -22.31 1.08 11.73
CA GLY A 35 -22.36 0.04 12.75
C GLY A 35 -21.12 -0.85 12.76
N GLN A 36 -20.66 -1.28 11.57
CA GLN A 36 -19.41 -2.04 11.43
C GLN A 36 -18.20 -1.24 11.87
N ALA A 37 -18.10 0.04 11.50
CA ALA A 37 -17.01 0.89 11.93
C ALA A 37 -17.00 1.11 13.45
N ALA A 38 -18.18 1.26 14.07
CA ALA A 38 -18.31 1.35 15.52
C ALA A 38 -17.85 0.06 16.22
N HIS A 39 -18.31 -1.10 15.74
CA HIS A 39 -17.91 -2.40 16.27
C HIS A 39 -16.40 -2.68 16.08
N THR A 40 -15.85 -2.36 14.90
CA THR A 40 -14.41 -2.51 14.65
C THR A 40 -13.57 -1.68 15.62
N ARG A 41 -14.03 -0.50 16.03
CA ARG A 41 -13.35 0.34 17.05
C ARG A 41 -13.40 -0.23 18.46
N THR A 42 -14.29 -1.19 18.75
CA THR A 42 -14.30 -1.89 20.04
C THR A 42 -13.44 -3.15 20.02
N VAL A 43 -13.22 -3.74 18.85
CA VAL A 43 -12.43 -4.98 18.67
C VAL A 43 -10.96 -4.68 18.43
N ILE A 44 -10.65 -3.69 17.58
CA ILE A 44 -9.27 -3.26 17.33
C ILE A 44 -8.83 -2.44 18.53
N PRO A 45 -7.81 -2.89 19.28
CA PRO A 45 -7.37 -2.17 20.46
C PRO A 45 -6.80 -0.81 20.07
N LYS A 46 -7.00 0.15 20.96
CA LYS A 46 -6.38 1.46 20.83
C LYS A 46 -4.90 1.34 21.19
N ALA A 47 -4.08 2.00 20.39
CA ALA A 47 -2.65 2.04 20.59
C ALA A 47 -2.28 3.01 21.73
N TRP A 48 -2.14 2.49 22.95
CA TRP A 48 -1.78 3.27 24.15
C TRP A 48 -0.36 3.04 24.62
N ASP A 49 0.26 1.94 24.20
CA ASP A 49 1.60 1.60 24.63
C ASP A 49 2.61 2.56 24.02
N ILE A 50 3.62 2.91 24.79
CA ILE A 50 4.73 3.71 24.32
C ILE A 50 5.60 2.79 23.46
N PRO A 51 5.75 3.04 22.14
CA PRO A 51 6.59 2.22 21.30
C PRO A 51 8.05 2.22 21.80
N PRO A 52 8.83 1.15 21.55
CA PRO A 52 10.22 1.09 21.95
C PRO A 52 11.01 2.31 21.46
N ARG A 53 11.76 2.95 22.36
CA ARG A 53 12.65 4.06 22.01
C ARG A 53 13.97 3.51 21.51
N ALA A 54 14.34 3.88 20.29
CA ALA A 54 15.52 3.34 19.63
C ALA A 54 16.44 4.41 19.01
N ASP A 55 16.27 5.68 19.37
CA ASP A 55 17.11 6.76 18.84
C ASP A 55 18.55 6.63 19.38
N GLY A 56 19.53 6.75 18.47
CA GLY A 56 20.93 6.54 18.81
C GLY A 56 21.84 6.47 17.59
N VAL A 57 23.06 6.00 17.81
CA VAL A 57 24.08 5.76 16.79
C VAL A 57 24.30 4.26 16.67
N TYR A 58 24.20 3.78 15.42
CA TYR A 58 24.34 2.39 15.03
C TYR A 58 25.61 2.24 14.21
N SER A 59 26.54 1.42 14.70
CA SER A 59 27.83 1.17 14.05
C SER A 59 27.78 -0.08 13.15
N PRO A 60 28.62 -0.14 12.10
CA PRO A 60 28.84 -1.38 11.34
C PRO A 60 29.32 -2.51 12.25
N GLY A 61 29.01 -3.76 11.91
CA GLY A 61 29.35 -4.92 12.75
C GLY A 61 28.44 -5.09 13.99
N GLY A 62 27.44 -4.22 14.18
CA GLY A 62 26.43 -4.35 15.21
C GLY A 62 26.85 -3.82 16.58
N GLY A 63 26.47 -4.53 17.64
CA GLY A 63 26.70 -4.12 19.02
C GLY A 63 25.61 -3.21 19.62
N PRO A 64 25.80 -2.79 20.88
CA PRO A 64 24.82 -1.99 21.61
C PRO A 64 24.69 -0.59 20.99
N VAL A 65 23.45 -0.10 20.94
CA VAL A 65 23.16 1.26 20.48
C VAL A 65 23.87 2.28 21.38
N GLN A 66 24.53 3.27 20.76
CA GLN A 66 25.14 4.36 21.49
C GLN A 66 24.21 5.56 21.52
N ARG A 67 24.09 6.21 22.68
CA ARG A 67 23.34 7.47 22.77
C ARG A 67 24.07 8.54 21.94
N TRP A 68 23.37 9.17 21.01
CA TRP A 68 23.95 10.27 20.24
C TRP A 68 24.32 11.45 21.14
N GLN A 69 25.54 11.96 20.95
CA GLN A 69 26.05 13.18 21.57
C GLN A 69 26.53 14.15 20.49
N ARG A 70 26.42 15.46 20.77
CA ARG A 70 26.90 16.49 19.85
C ARG A 70 28.40 16.32 19.63
N GLY A 71 28.82 16.33 18.37
CA GLY A 71 30.23 16.14 17.98
C GLY A 71 30.62 14.70 17.69
N MET A 72 29.76 13.71 17.94
CA MET A 72 30.02 12.34 17.49
C MET A 72 30.04 12.26 15.96
N PRO A 73 31.05 11.62 15.36
CA PRO A 73 31.10 11.44 13.91
C PRO A 73 30.03 10.43 13.49
N VAL A 74 29.18 10.85 12.56
CA VAL A 74 28.17 10.00 11.92
C VAL A 74 28.18 10.31 10.43
N ALA A 75 28.09 9.29 9.59
CA ALA A 75 28.12 9.47 8.14
C ALA A 75 26.74 9.80 7.57
N VAL A 76 25.69 9.25 8.18
CA VAL A 76 24.31 9.46 7.77
C VAL A 76 23.43 9.72 8.98
N HIS A 77 22.65 10.79 8.93
CA HIS A 77 21.51 11.02 9.81
C HIS A 77 20.22 10.54 9.13
N LEU A 78 19.74 9.39 9.59
CA LEU A 78 18.46 8.79 9.22
C LEU A 78 17.35 9.28 10.15
N MET A 79 16.27 9.79 9.55
CA MET A 79 15.10 10.28 10.26
C MET A 79 13.84 9.48 9.88
N ILE A 80 13.09 9.01 10.88
CA ILE A 80 11.83 8.29 10.70
C ILE A 80 10.64 9.19 11.08
N PHE A 81 9.65 9.29 10.18
CA PHE A 81 8.40 10.05 10.38
C PHE A 81 7.18 9.19 10.06
N GLY A 82 6.04 9.56 10.64
CA GLY A 82 4.77 8.95 10.27
C GLY A 82 3.90 8.56 11.47
N ASP A 83 3.19 7.44 11.31
CA ASP A 83 2.19 6.97 12.25
C ASP A 83 2.67 5.76 13.09
N SER A 84 1.74 4.94 13.60
CA SER A 84 2.07 3.75 14.40
C SER A 84 2.92 2.73 13.63
N THR A 85 2.83 2.68 12.31
CA THR A 85 3.69 1.82 11.50
C THR A 85 5.13 2.32 11.49
N ALA A 86 5.33 3.64 11.43
CA ALA A 86 6.66 4.24 11.50
C ALA A 86 7.29 4.11 12.90
N THR A 87 6.48 4.08 13.96
CA THR A 87 7.00 3.85 15.32
C THR A 87 7.38 2.40 15.59
N GLY A 88 7.00 1.45 14.74
CA GLY A 88 7.13 0.02 15.03
C GLY A 88 6.11 -0.47 16.06
N TYR A 89 4.88 0.08 16.07
CA TYR A 89 3.84 -0.37 17.00
C TYR A 89 3.54 -1.85 16.75
N GLY A 90 3.60 -2.69 17.79
CA GLY A 90 3.53 -4.15 17.68
C GLY A 90 4.89 -4.85 17.85
N CYS A 91 6.00 -4.11 17.86
CA CYS A 91 7.30 -4.62 18.28
C CYS A 91 7.38 -4.76 19.81
N THR A 92 8.09 -5.80 20.25
CA THR A 92 8.35 -6.08 21.67
C THR A 92 9.70 -5.56 22.14
N SER A 93 10.62 -5.31 21.20
CA SER A 93 11.94 -4.76 21.48
C SER A 93 12.32 -3.62 20.52
N ALA A 94 13.27 -2.79 20.94
CA ALA A 94 13.79 -1.70 20.12
C ALA A 94 14.53 -2.20 18.87
N GLU A 95 15.09 -3.40 18.90
CA GLU A 95 15.83 -3.98 17.77
C GLU A 95 14.91 -4.38 16.60
N GLU A 96 13.60 -4.49 16.86
CA GLU A 96 12.61 -4.92 15.88
C GLU A 96 11.95 -3.74 15.15
N VAL A 97 12.11 -2.51 15.63
CA VAL A 97 11.41 -1.37 15.03
C VAL A 97 12.01 -1.02 13.67
N PRO A 98 11.21 -0.59 12.68
CA PRO A 98 11.66 -0.43 11.31
C PRO A 98 12.83 0.55 11.18
N GLY A 99 12.86 1.61 12.00
CA GLY A 99 13.97 2.57 12.03
C GLY A 99 15.32 1.92 12.34
N VAL A 100 15.35 0.98 13.28
CA VAL A 100 16.59 0.28 13.67
C VAL A 100 17.04 -0.68 12.60
N LEU A 101 16.11 -1.45 12.03
CA LEU A 101 16.41 -2.39 10.96
C LEU A 101 17.03 -1.67 9.75
N ILE A 102 16.49 -0.50 9.39
CA ILE A 102 17.05 0.35 8.33
C ILE A 102 18.40 0.93 8.75
N ALA A 103 18.54 1.46 9.97
CA ALA A 103 19.79 2.06 10.43
C ALA A 103 20.94 1.05 10.48
N ARG A 104 20.71 -0.15 11.02
CA ARG A 104 21.70 -1.24 11.06
C ARG A 104 22.05 -1.73 9.67
N GLY A 105 21.05 -1.97 8.81
CA GLY A 105 21.30 -2.38 7.43
C GLY A 105 22.07 -1.34 6.63
N LEU A 106 21.82 -0.05 6.88
CA LEU A 106 22.56 1.05 6.27
C LEU A 106 23.98 1.16 6.80
N ALA A 107 24.18 1.02 8.12
CA ALA A 107 25.50 1.04 8.74
C ALA A 107 26.39 -0.09 8.20
N GLU A 108 25.82 -1.29 8.06
CA GLU A 108 26.51 -2.45 7.51
C GLU A 108 26.89 -2.25 6.04
N ARG A 109 25.95 -1.80 5.20
CA ARG A 109 26.20 -1.59 3.76
C ARG A 109 27.19 -0.47 3.47
N THR A 110 27.22 0.56 4.32
CA THR A 110 28.11 1.70 4.14
C THR A 110 29.45 1.52 4.85
N GLY A 111 29.56 0.57 5.79
CA GLY A 111 30.71 0.46 6.69
C GLY A 111 30.87 1.68 7.61
N ASN A 112 29.81 2.47 7.82
CA ASN A 112 29.87 3.75 8.52
C ASN A 112 28.78 3.89 9.61
N PRO A 113 29.02 4.64 10.69
CA PRO A 113 28.01 4.87 11.72
C PRO A 113 26.81 5.68 11.21
N VAL A 114 25.60 5.21 11.53
CA VAL A 114 24.32 5.84 11.21
C VAL A 114 23.67 6.37 12.46
N ARG A 115 23.32 7.66 12.47
CA ARG A 115 22.46 8.25 13.49
C ARG A 115 21.01 8.01 13.12
N LEU A 116 20.26 7.32 13.98
CA LEU A 116 18.82 7.18 13.89
C LEU A 116 18.13 8.23 14.78
N SER A 117 17.09 8.85 14.26
CA SER A 117 16.17 9.69 15.05
C SER A 117 14.73 9.47 14.60
N THR A 118 13.81 9.43 15.55
CA THR A 118 12.41 9.08 15.30
C THR A 118 11.49 10.19 15.76
N LYS A 119 10.64 10.68 14.86
CA LYS A 119 9.54 11.61 15.16
C LYS A 119 8.25 11.11 14.54
N ALA A 120 7.94 9.84 14.76
CA ALA A 120 6.65 9.26 14.42
C ALA A 120 5.69 9.34 15.62
N ILE A 121 4.40 9.55 15.35
CA ILE A 121 3.36 9.69 16.37
C ILE A 121 2.22 8.75 16.02
N VAL A 122 1.87 7.86 16.94
CA VAL A 122 0.73 6.94 16.81
C VAL A 122 -0.53 7.73 16.45
N GLY A 123 -1.28 7.26 15.44
CA GLY A 123 -2.50 7.91 14.97
C GLY A 123 -2.28 9.16 14.09
N ALA A 124 -1.03 9.54 13.80
CA ALA A 124 -0.76 10.65 12.90
C ALA A 124 -1.37 10.41 11.51
N THR A 125 -1.84 11.51 10.91
CA THR A 125 -2.32 11.55 9.53
C THR A 125 -1.45 12.49 8.71
N SER A 126 -1.71 12.57 7.40
CA SER A 126 -1.12 13.57 6.51
C SER A 126 -1.25 15.02 7.00
N LYS A 127 -2.23 15.34 7.87
CA LYS A 127 -2.37 16.66 8.50
C LYS A 127 -1.30 16.92 9.56
N GLY A 128 -0.90 15.89 10.32
CA GLY A 128 0.00 16.02 11.46
C GLY A 128 1.48 15.82 11.12
N VAL A 129 1.79 15.08 10.05
CA VAL A 129 3.18 14.74 9.69
C VAL A 129 4.03 15.97 9.37
N ALA A 130 3.43 17.04 8.85
CA ALA A 130 4.13 18.30 8.62
C ALA A 130 4.70 18.89 9.94
N GLY A 131 3.92 18.81 11.02
CA GLY A 131 4.35 19.27 12.35
C GLY A 131 5.49 18.42 12.94
N GLN A 132 5.56 17.12 12.62
CA GLN A 132 6.68 16.27 13.01
C GLN A 132 7.99 16.75 12.35
N VAL A 133 7.93 17.09 11.06
CA VAL A 133 9.07 17.62 10.31
C VAL A 133 9.47 19.00 10.80
N ASP A 134 8.50 19.88 11.08
CA ASP A 134 8.78 21.23 11.61
C ASP A 134 9.44 21.15 13.00
N ALA A 135 8.94 20.28 13.88
CA ALA A 135 9.56 20.05 15.19
C ALA A 135 10.99 19.50 15.07
N MET A 136 11.28 18.67 14.05
CA MET A 136 12.63 18.18 13.78
C MET A 136 13.56 19.33 13.37
N PHE A 137 13.14 20.22 12.47
CA PHE A 137 13.96 21.34 12.04
C PHE A 137 14.25 22.35 13.16
N VAL A 138 13.37 22.44 14.16
CA VAL A 138 13.65 23.23 15.38
C VAL A 138 14.72 22.56 16.24
N ALA A 139 14.74 21.23 16.28
CA ALA A 139 15.66 20.48 17.13
C ALA A 139 17.09 20.35 16.57
N GLY A 140 17.29 20.54 15.27
CA GLY A 140 18.61 20.37 14.66
C GLY A 140 18.67 20.53 13.14
N PRO A 141 19.83 20.21 12.53
CA PRO A 141 20.01 20.28 11.09
C PRO A 141 19.09 19.30 10.35
N PRO A 142 18.85 19.52 9.04
CA PRO A 142 18.12 18.57 8.21
C PRO A 142 18.80 17.19 8.21
N PRO A 143 18.03 16.10 8.12
CA PRO A 143 18.60 14.76 7.98
C PRO A 143 19.14 14.56 6.56
N ASP A 144 20.08 13.64 6.41
CA ASP A 144 20.54 13.19 5.10
C ASP A 144 19.47 12.32 4.42
N VAL A 145 18.76 11.51 5.20
CA VAL A 145 17.67 10.65 4.73
C VAL A 145 16.46 10.74 5.66
N ALA A 146 15.27 10.88 5.07
CA ALA A 146 14.00 10.74 5.76
C ALA A 146 13.21 9.56 5.19
N VAL A 147 12.80 8.64 6.07
CA VAL A 147 11.85 7.57 5.75
C VAL A 147 10.51 7.89 6.40
N MET A 148 9.44 7.85 5.60
CA MET A 148 8.09 8.16 6.05
C MET A 148 7.17 6.95 5.87
N MET A 149 6.40 6.57 6.90
CA MET A 149 5.38 5.53 6.81
C MET A 149 4.06 6.03 7.39
N LEU A 150 3.08 6.30 6.53
CA LEU A 150 1.76 6.76 6.94
C LEU A 150 0.70 6.57 5.84
N GLY A 151 -0.56 6.45 6.27
CA GLY A 151 -1.70 6.60 5.37
C GLY A 151 -2.95 5.85 5.80
N ALA A 152 -2.81 4.78 6.58
CA ALA A 152 -3.96 4.04 7.10
C ALA A 152 -4.87 4.97 7.93
N ASN A 153 -4.28 5.84 8.74
CA ASN A 153 -5.04 6.79 9.57
C ASN A 153 -5.77 7.86 8.76
N ASP A 154 -5.29 8.21 7.56
CA ASP A 154 -6.04 9.11 6.67
C ASP A 154 -7.33 8.44 6.18
N VAL A 155 -7.31 7.13 5.93
CA VAL A 155 -8.49 6.37 5.53
C VAL A 155 -9.45 6.18 6.71
N THR A 156 -8.95 5.83 7.90
CA THR A 156 -9.80 5.63 9.09
C THR A 156 -10.42 6.93 9.61
N ALA A 157 -9.72 8.06 9.44
CA ALA A 157 -10.23 9.40 9.73
C ALA A 157 -11.10 9.98 8.60
N LEU A 158 -11.30 9.23 7.51
CA LEU A 158 -12.09 9.65 6.34
C LEU A 158 -11.59 10.95 5.70
N ASN A 159 -10.28 11.20 5.75
CA ASN A 159 -9.67 12.32 5.03
C ASN A 159 -9.79 12.11 3.50
N GLY A 160 -9.89 13.22 2.76
CA GLY A 160 -9.92 13.17 1.30
C GLY A 160 -8.59 12.69 0.72
N ILE A 161 -8.65 11.71 -0.20
CA ILE A 161 -7.47 10.98 -0.70
C ILE A 161 -6.48 11.91 -1.41
N SER A 162 -6.97 12.73 -2.35
CA SER A 162 -6.13 13.68 -3.07
C SER A 162 -5.50 14.70 -2.13
N GLN A 163 -6.27 15.21 -1.16
CA GLN A 163 -5.78 16.17 -0.16
C GLN A 163 -4.71 15.54 0.74
N SER A 164 -4.90 14.29 1.16
CA SER A 164 -3.92 13.55 1.96
C SER A 164 -2.62 13.32 1.20
N ALA A 165 -2.69 12.89 -0.07
CA ALA A 165 -1.52 12.74 -0.93
C ALA A 165 -0.80 14.09 -1.18
N GLN A 166 -1.55 15.18 -1.37
CA GLN A 166 -0.98 16.51 -1.57
C GLN A 166 -0.27 17.05 -0.33
N ARG A 167 -0.83 16.86 0.87
CA ARG A 167 -0.17 17.22 2.13
C ARG A 167 1.13 16.45 2.33
N LEU A 168 1.12 15.15 2.00
CA LEU A 168 2.34 14.34 2.03
C LEU A 168 3.37 14.90 1.04
N ALA A 169 2.99 15.19 -0.20
CA ALA A 169 3.89 15.76 -1.20
C ALA A 169 4.48 17.12 -0.79
N LEU A 170 3.71 17.97 -0.10
CA LEU A 170 4.23 19.22 0.48
C LEU A 170 5.30 18.95 1.54
N THR A 171 5.09 17.94 2.38
CA THR A 171 6.05 17.53 3.40
C THR A 171 7.32 16.95 2.77
N VAL A 172 7.19 16.11 1.75
CA VAL A 172 8.31 15.58 0.96
C VAL A 172 9.10 16.72 0.31
N ARG A 173 8.44 17.67 -0.37
CA ARG A 173 9.11 18.85 -0.96
C ARG A 173 9.86 19.66 0.08
N LYS A 174 9.28 19.86 1.27
CA LYS A 174 9.94 20.58 2.36
C LYS A 174 11.26 19.91 2.75
N LEU A 175 11.27 18.58 2.94
CA LEU A 175 12.50 17.82 3.23
C LEU A 175 13.50 17.87 2.06
N ARG A 176 13.06 17.62 0.83
CA ARG A 176 13.90 17.67 -0.38
C ARG A 176 14.55 19.05 -0.58
N SER A 177 13.83 20.14 -0.30
CA SER A 177 14.35 21.51 -0.39
C SER A 177 15.48 21.82 0.60
N ARG A 178 15.66 20.96 1.62
CA ARG A 178 16.76 21.03 2.59
C ARG A 178 17.85 19.98 2.32
N GLY A 179 17.83 19.34 1.16
CA GLY A 179 18.85 18.37 0.73
C GLY A 179 18.60 16.92 1.12
N ALA A 180 17.62 16.64 1.98
CA ALA A 180 17.34 15.27 2.43
C ALA A 180 16.91 14.37 1.27
N VAL A 181 17.39 13.12 1.19
CA VAL A 181 16.73 12.05 0.45
C VAL A 181 15.45 11.66 1.16
N VAL A 182 14.36 11.43 0.43
CA VAL A 182 13.06 11.10 1.03
C VAL A 182 12.48 9.83 0.43
N VAL A 183 12.30 8.81 1.27
CA VAL A 183 11.68 7.53 0.93
C VAL A 183 10.35 7.42 1.67
N VAL A 184 9.29 6.99 0.99
CA VAL A 184 7.95 6.89 1.57
C VAL A 184 7.38 5.49 1.39
N GLY A 185 7.16 4.78 2.49
CA GLY A 185 6.28 3.61 2.50
C GLY A 185 4.83 4.06 2.34
N THR A 186 4.23 3.80 1.17
CA THR A 186 2.86 4.23 0.87
C THR A 186 1.83 3.47 1.73
N CYS A 187 0.60 3.96 1.78
CA CYS A 187 -0.50 3.42 2.57
C CYS A 187 -0.60 1.89 2.45
N PRO A 188 -0.63 1.15 3.58
CA PRO A 188 -0.82 -0.29 3.58
C PRO A 188 -2.26 -0.66 3.22
N ASP A 189 -2.48 -1.92 2.80
CA ASP A 189 -3.80 -2.45 2.45
C ASP A 189 -4.57 -2.88 3.71
N LEU A 190 -5.56 -2.09 4.15
CA LEU A 190 -6.42 -2.47 5.28
C LEU A 190 -7.38 -3.62 4.94
N GLY A 191 -7.49 -4.02 3.68
CA GLY A 191 -8.24 -5.20 3.24
C GLY A 191 -7.71 -6.52 3.81
N VAL A 192 -6.46 -6.55 4.28
CA VAL A 192 -5.84 -7.74 4.89
C VAL A 192 -6.21 -7.93 6.37
N VAL A 193 -6.86 -6.95 7.00
CA VAL A 193 -7.27 -7.01 8.41
C VAL A 193 -8.62 -7.75 8.52
N SER A 194 -8.63 -8.96 9.09
CA SER A 194 -9.87 -9.77 9.20
C SER A 194 -10.83 -9.28 10.28
N ALA A 195 -10.34 -8.53 11.27
CA ALA A 195 -11.18 -7.89 12.28
C ALA A 195 -12.11 -6.81 11.68
N ILE A 196 -11.84 -6.35 10.46
CA ILE A 196 -12.76 -5.49 9.71
C ILE A 196 -13.78 -6.40 8.99
N PRO A 197 -15.08 -6.31 9.29
CA PRO A 197 -16.10 -7.16 8.67
C PRO A 197 -16.40 -6.71 7.23
N GLN A 198 -17.04 -7.59 6.45
CA GLN A 198 -17.59 -7.21 5.14
C GLN A 198 -18.98 -6.58 5.28
N PRO A 199 -19.34 -5.53 4.52
CA PRO A 199 -18.61 -5.00 3.35
C PRO A 199 -17.56 -3.92 3.65
N LEU A 200 -17.44 -3.46 4.92
CA LEU A 200 -16.51 -2.39 5.29
C LEU A 200 -15.06 -2.69 4.90
N ARG A 201 -14.61 -3.94 5.01
CA ARG A 201 -13.25 -4.36 4.63
C ARG A 201 -12.95 -4.16 3.15
N SER A 202 -13.89 -4.47 2.26
CA SER A 202 -13.74 -4.20 0.82
C SER A 202 -13.65 -2.70 0.53
N LEU A 203 -14.41 -1.87 1.27
CA LEU A 203 -14.31 -0.41 1.13
C LEU A 203 -12.97 0.13 1.66
N ALA A 204 -12.48 -0.40 2.78
CA ALA A 204 -11.19 -0.06 3.35
C ALA A 204 -10.04 -0.43 2.39
N HIS A 205 -10.09 -1.63 1.78
CA HIS A 205 -9.18 -2.05 0.71
C HIS A 205 -9.17 -1.06 -0.46
N ALA A 206 -10.35 -0.71 -0.98
CA ALA A 206 -10.47 0.20 -2.11
C ALA A 206 -9.88 1.58 -1.80
N ARG A 207 -10.21 2.15 -0.63
CA ARG A 207 -9.71 3.47 -0.22
C ARG A 207 -8.21 3.50 0.06
N THR A 208 -7.68 2.48 0.73
CA THR A 208 -6.23 2.38 0.98
C THR A 208 -5.44 2.19 -0.32
N THR A 209 -5.93 1.36 -1.24
CA THR A 209 -5.34 1.18 -2.57
C THR A 209 -5.35 2.48 -3.37
N GLN A 210 -6.48 3.21 -3.34
CA GLN A 210 -6.58 4.51 -4.02
C GLN A 210 -5.63 5.55 -3.40
N LEU A 211 -5.52 5.60 -2.06
CA LEU A 211 -4.58 6.48 -1.39
C LEU A 211 -3.13 6.12 -1.69
N ALA A 212 -2.76 4.83 -1.68
CA ALA A 212 -1.41 4.39 -2.02
C ALA A 212 -1.01 4.83 -3.44
N ARG A 213 -1.90 4.67 -4.43
CA ARG A 213 -1.67 5.15 -5.80
C ARG A 213 -1.49 6.66 -5.87
N ALA A 214 -2.33 7.42 -5.18
CA ALA A 214 -2.24 8.88 -5.12
C ALA A 214 -0.93 9.34 -4.44
N GLN A 215 -0.53 8.68 -3.34
CA GLN A 215 0.75 8.93 -2.68
C GLN A 215 1.92 8.62 -3.62
N THR A 216 1.91 7.50 -4.35
CA THR A 216 2.97 7.16 -5.32
C THR A 216 3.19 8.30 -6.32
N ALA A 217 2.13 8.78 -6.96
CA ALA A 217 2.23 9.88 -7.92
C ALA A 217 2.71 11.18 -7.26
N ALA A 218 2.14 11.53 -6.11
CA ALA A 218 2.43 12.78 -5.43
C ALA A 218 3.85 12.82 -4.83
N VAL A 219 4.35 11.71 -4.30
CA VAL A 219 5.72 11.56 -3.77
C VAL A 219 6.74 11.63 -4.90
N ARG A 220 6.52 10.92 -6.02
CA ARG A 220 7.40 11.03 -7.20
C ARG A 220 7.46 12.46 -7.73
N GLY A 221 6.31 13.11 -7.90
CA GLY A 221 6.24 14.50 -8.34
C GLY A 221 6.87 15.50 -7.37
N ALA A 222 7.01 15.14 -6.08
CA ALA A 222 7.72 15.92 -5.07
C ALA A 222 9.24 15.64 -5.02
N GLY A 223 9.75 14.74 -5.86
CA GLY A 223 11.16 14.33 -5.87
C GLY A 223 11.54 13.33 -4.79
N GLY A 224 10.57 12.63 -4.19
CA GLY A 224 10.80 11.51 -3.27
C GLY A 224 10.62 10.15 -3.94
N VAL A 225 10.96 9.08 -3.22
CA VAL A 225 10.89 7.69 -3.69
C VAL A 225 9.75 6.95 -2.98
N PRO A 226 8.62 6.64 -3.64
CA PRO A 226 7.58 5.84 -3.03
C PRO A 226 7.90 4.35 -3.10
N VAL A 227 7.64 3.64 -2.01
CA VAL A 227 7.76 2.18 -1.90
C VAL A 227 6.35 1.60 -1.66
N PRO A 228 5.85 0.74 -2.57
CA PRO A 228 4.45 0.31 -2.58
C PRO A 228 4.14 -0.77 -1.52
N MET A 229 4.09 -0.38 -0.24
CA MET A 229 3.91 -1.30 0.90
C MET A 229 2.71 -2.25 0.75
N ALA A 230 1.56 -1.73 0.29
CA ALA A 230 0.37 -2.55 0.05
C ALA A 230 0.62 -3.68 -0.95
N GLN A 231 1.35 -3.43 -2.04
CA GLN A 231 1.61 -4.44 -3.06
C GLN A 231 2.64 -5.47 -2.58
N LEU A 232 3.68 -5.01 -1.88
CA LEU A 232 4.77 -5.86 -1.42
C LEU A 232 4.35 -6.78 -0.28
N LEU A 233 3.57 -6.27 0.68
CA LEU A 233 3.30 -6.98 1.93
C LEU A 233 1.96 -7.72 1.93
N ALA A 234 0.95 -7.23 1.21
CA ALA A 234 -0.40 -7.81 1.27
C ALA A 234 -0.47 -9.31 0.94
N PRO A 235 0.31 -9.88 -0.02
CA PRO A 235 0.33 -11.33 -0.25
C PRO A 235 0.67 -12.12 1.02
N ARG A 236 1.74 -11.73 1.73
CA ARG A 236 2.15 -12.41 2.98
C ARG A 236 1.15 -12.20 4.10
N PHE A 237 0.58 -11.00 4.25
CA PHE A 237 -0.48 -10.77 5.23
C PHE A 237 -1.73 -11.64 5.01
N ARG A 238 -2.04 -12.01 3.76
CA ARG A 238 -3.17 -12.90 3.45
C ARG A 238 -2.85 -14.37 3.69
N THR A 239 -1.63 -14.81 3.43
CA THR A 239 -1.25 -16.23 3.54
C THR A 239 -0.69 -16.62 4.90
N GLN A 240 -0.06 -15.70 5.63
CA GLN A 240 0.67 -15.94 6.88
C GLN A 240 0.20 -15.01 8.00
N ARG A 241 -1.13 -14.90 8.17
CA ARG A 241 -1.77 -13.92 9.06
C ARG A 241 -1.18 -13.88 10.46
N GLU A 242 -1.07 -15.04 11.09
CA GLU A 242 -0.61 -15.19 12.49
C GLU A 242 0.83 -14.70 12.68
N GLN A 243 1.66 -14.78 11.64
CA GLN A 243 3.05 -14.32 11.68
C GLN A 243 3.18 -12.84 11.33
N MET A 244 2.25 -12.30 10.55
CA MET A 244 2.34 -10.94 9.98
C MET A 244 1.66 -9.86 10.84
N PHE A 245 0.70 -10.24 11.69
CA PHE A 245 0.08 -9.32 12.65
C PHE A 245 0.66 -9.51 14.05
N SER A 246 0.73 -8.41 14.81
CA SER A 246 1.04 -8.45 16.23
C SER A 246 -0.11 -9.09 17.03
N ALA A 247 0.07 -9.26 18.34
CA ALA A 247 -0.93 -9.83 19.24
C ALA A 247 -2.29 -9.10 19.21
N ASP A 248 -2.31 -7.82 18.78
CA ASP A 248 -3.54 -7.05 18.61
C ASP A 248 -4.36 -7.41 17.35
N GLY A 249 -3.83 -8.25 16.46
CA GLY A 249 -4.48 -8.65 15.22
C GLY A 249 -4.67 -7.52 14.19
N PHE A 250 -4.03 -6.36 14.40
CA PHE A 250 -4.18 -5.16 13.58
C PHE A 250 -2.85 -4.56 13.13
N HIS A 251 -1.91 -4.29 14.05
CA HIS A 251 -0.61 -3.72 13.69
C HIS A 251 0.33 -4.80 13.13
N PRO A 252 1.30 -4.41 12.29
CA PRO A 252 2.33 -5.34 11.81
C PRO A 252 3.10 -5.98 12.98
N SER A 253 3.47 -7.25 12.83
CA SER A 253 4.41 -7.93 13.72
C SER A 253 5.86 -7.48 13.46
N PRO A 254 6.83 -7.82 14.34
CA PRO A 254 8.25 -7.68 14.05
C PRO A 254 8.67 -8.28 12.70
N THR A 255 8.14 -9.46 12.34
CA THR A 255 8.40 -10.10 11.05
C THR A 255 7.93 -9.24 9.88
N ALA A 256 6.74 -8.66 9.98
CA ALA A 256 6.22 -7.76 8.96
C ALA A 256 7.03 -6.45 8.86
N TYR A 257 7.49 -5.90 9.98
CA TYR A 257 8.38 -4.74 9.99
C TYR A 257 9.74 -5.03 9.37
N ALA A 258 10.31 -6.22 9.58
CA ALA A 258 11.55 -6.62 8.93
C ALA A 258 11.43 -6.60 7.39
N LEU A 259 10.32 -7.12 6.87
CA LEU A 259 10.06 -7.11 5.42
C LEU A 259 9.82 -5.70 4.87
N ALA A 260 9.10 -4.86 5.63
CA ALA A 260 8.90 -3.47 5.26
C ALA A 260 10.23 -2.69 5.25
N ALA A 261 11.04 -2.89 6.29
CA ALA A 261 12.35 -2.26 6.46
C ALA A 261 13.33 -2.69 5.35
N GLU A 262 13.34 -3.96 4.95
CA GLU A 262 14.15 -4.46 3.84
C GLU A 262 13.82 -3.72 2.53
N ALA A 263 12.53 -3.64 2.19
CA ALA A 263 12.09 -2.95 0.98
C ALA A 263 12.40 -1.44 1.02
N LEU A 264 12.26 -0.81 2.19
CA LEU A 264 12.60 0.60 2.39
C LEU A 264 14.12 0.82 2.32
N LEU A 265 14.92 -0.08 2.90
CA LEU A 265 16.37 -0.01 2.89
C LEU A 265 16.94 -0.08 1.48
N VAL A 266 16.41 -0.96 0.62
CA VAL A 266 16.80 -1.01 -0.80
C VAL A 266 16.58 0.36 -1.45
N ALA A 267 15.39 0.95 -1.28
CA ALA A 267 15.10 2.27 -1.82
C ALA A 267 15.97 3.39 -1.23
N VAL A 268 16.35 3.29 0.05
CA VAL A 268 17.27 4.23 0.70
C VAL A 268 18.67 4.11 0.10
N CYS A 269 19.21 2.90 -0.04
CA CYS A 269 20.53 2.66 -0.62
C CYS A 269 20.60 3.16 -2.07
N ASP A 270 19.62 2.81 -2.89
CA ASP A 270 19.54 3.24 -4.29
C ASP A 270 19.51 4.78 -4.39
N ALA A 271 18.72 5.43 -3.55
CA ALA A 271 18.58 6.89 -3.55
C ALA A 271 19.82 7.63 -3.01
N LEU A 272 20.63 6.97 -2.18
CA LEU A 272 21.93 7.46 -1.73
C LEU A 272 23.08 7.10 -2.67
N GLY A 273 22.84 6.32 -3.73
CA GLY A 273 23.89 5.83 -4.62
C GLY A 273 24.82 4.80 -3.96
N ILE A 274 24.36 4.12 -2.91
CA ILE A 274 25.11 3.05 -2.23
C ILE A 274 24.91 1.77 -3.06
N PRO A 275 25.99 1.16 -3.58
CA PRO A 275 25.88 -0.07 -4.35
C PRO A 275 25.13 -1.16 -3.58
N ALA A 276 24.29 -1.93 -4.26
CA ALA A 276 23.74 -3.14 -3.68
C ALA A 276 24.90 -4.06 -3.27
N ALA A 277 24.89 -4.55 -2.02
CA ALA A 277 25.76 -5.66 -1.66
C ALA A 277 25.47 -6.81 -2.64
N SER A 278 26.47 -7.21 -3.41
CA SER A 278 26.35 -8.24 -4.42
C SER A 278 25.89 -9.55 -3.76
N PRO A 279 24.77 -10.17 -4.17
CA PRO A 279 24.44 -11.51 -3.72
C PRO A 279 24.86 -12.52 -4.79
N ALA A 280 26.07 -13.07 -4.67
CA ALA A 280 26.37 -14.45 -5.11
C ALA A 280 27.79 -14.86 -4.66
N PRO A 281 27.97 -16.01 -3.98
CA PRO A 281 29.18 -16.80 -4.21
C PRO A 281 29.21 -17.19 -5.70
N ASP A 282 30.40 -17.21 -6.32
CA ASP A 282 30.61 -17.75 -7.66
C ASP A 282 29.99 -19.15 -7.75
N VAL A 283 28.82 -19.27 -8.35
CA VAL A 283 28.31 -20.55 -8.83
C VAL A 283 28.97 -20.75 -10.19
N PRO A 284 29.80 -21.80 -10.38
CA PRO A 284 30.35 -22.08 -11.69
C PRO A 284 29.20 -22.29 -12.66
N VAL A 285 29.13 -21.44 -13.68
CA VAL A 285 28.21 -21.61 -14.81
C VAL A 285 28.50 -22.97 -15.44
N PRO A 286 27.55 -23.92 -15.49
CA PRO A 286 27.76 -25.14 -16.26
C PRO A 286 27.98 -24.77 -17.72
N ALA A 287 29.01 -25.36 -18.33
CA ALA A 287 29.34 -25.16 -19.74
C ALA A 287 28.08 -25.34 -20.62
N GLY A 288 27.82 -24.34 -21.46
CA GLY A 288 26.61 -24.26 -22.27
C GLY A 288 26.41 -25.48 -23.17
N ALA A 289 25.17 -25.98 -23.20
CA ALA A 289 24.71 -26.87 -24.25
C ALA A 289 24.39 -26.06 -25.53
N PRO A 290 24.56 -26.67 -26.72
CA PRO A 290 24.81 -25.93 -27.96
C PRO A 290 23.58 -25.21 -28.52
N VAL A 291 23.85 -24.09 -29.19
CA VAL A 291 22.91 -23.30 -29.98
C VAL A 291 22.34 -24.16 -31.11
N LEU A 292 21.02 -24.41 -31.08
CA LEU A 292 20.29 -24.93 -32.23
C LEU A 292 19.85 -23.75 -33.12
N GLY A 293 20.37 -23.74 -34.36
CA GLY A 293 20.12 -22.70 -35.35
C GLY A 293 18.69 -22.71 -35.95
N PRO A 294 18.34 -21.66 -36.71
CA PRO A 294 16.99 -21.43 -37.18
C PRO A 294 16.71 -22.23 -38.45
N ALA A 295 16.04 -23.37 -38.32
CA ALA A 295 15.39 -24.03 -39.44
C ALA A 295 14.14 -24.78 -38.99
N HIS A 296 13.07 -24.59 -39.76
CA HIS A 296 11.82 -25.37 -39.79
C HIS A 296 10.61 -24.87 -38.99
N THR A 297 9.90 -23.95 -39.64
CA THR A 297 8.43 -23.87 -39.69
C THR A 297 7.79 -25.25 -39.95
N ARG A 298 6.76 -25.63 -39.17
CA ARG A 298 5.40 -26.03 -39.65
C ARG A 298 4.50 -26.65 -38.56
N LEU A 299 3.27 -26.11 -38.53
CA LEU A 299 1.95 -26.76 -38.41
C LEU A 299 1.40 -27.27 -37.05
N SER A 300 0.38 -26.51 -36.63
CA SER A 300 -0.91 -26.87 -36.03
C SER A 300 -1.28 -28.34 -35.78
N THR A 301 -1.75 -28.63 -34.57
CA THR A 301 -2.96 -29.42 -34.19
C THR A 301 -3.06 -29.31 -32.64
N MET A 302 -4.17 -29.18 -31.91
CA MET A 302 -5.59 -29.43 -32.09
C MET A 302 -6.40 -28.46 -31.18
N SER A 303 -7.38 -27.75 -31.73
CA SER A 303 -8.54 -27.28 -30.97
C SER A 303 -9.78 -27.96 -31.57
N ARG A 304 -10.16 -29.09 -30.97
CA ARG A 304 -11.46 -29.70 -31.16
C ARG A 304 -11.93 -30.13 -29.80
N LEU A 305 -12.92 -29.41 -29.28
CA LEU A 305 -14.07 -29.94 -28.56
C LEU A 305 -14.80 -28.75 -27.92
N TRP A 306 -15.78 -28.22 -28.67
CA TRP A 306 -17.20 -28.09 -28.28
C TRP A 306 -17.88 -26.99 -29.12
N ARG A 307 -18.68 -27.42 -30.10
CA ARG A 307 -19.52 -26.56 -30.96
C ARG A 307 -20.85 -26.28 -30.26
N ARG A 308 -21.32 -25.03 -30.35
CA ARG A 308 -22.74 -24.65 -30.21
C ARG A 308 -23.44 -24.78 -31.58
N PRO A 309 -24.74 -25.09 -31.64
CA PRO A 309 -25.48 -25.18 -32.91
C PRO A 309 -25.86 -23.80 -33.45
N ALA A 310 -25.88 -23.66 -34.77
CA ALA A 310 -26.30 -22.46 -35.51
C ALA A 310 -27.77 -22.57 -35.98
N PRO A 311 -28.48 -21.43 -36.17
CA PRO A 311 -29.89 -21.40 -36.56
C PRO A 311 -30.07 -21.66 -38.07
N GLY A 312 -31.10 -22.43 -38.42
CA GLY A 312 -31.45 -22.75 -39.80
C GLY A 312 -32.14 -21.61 -40.54
N SER A 313 -31.69 -21.34 -41.77
CA SER A 313 -32.37 -20.50 -42.76
C SER A 313 -32.84 -21.38 -43.93
N ALA A 314 -34.05 -21.06 -44.41
CA ALA A 314 -34.83 -21.77 -45.41
C ALA A 314 -34.18 -21.80 -46.82
N PRO A 315 -34.53 -22.77 -47.68
CA PRO A 315 -34.00 -22.85 -49.04
C PRO A 315 -34.90 -22.17 -50.08
N ALA A 316 -34.28 -21.63 -51.12
CA ALA A 316 -34.86 -21.32 -52.43
C ALA A 316 -33.73 -21.33 -53.49
N PRO A 317 -34.00 -21.45 -54.80
CA PRO A 317 -35.18 -21.96 -55.51
C PRO A 317 -34.85 -23.10 -56.50
N SER A 318 -35.87 -23.82 -56.98
CA SER A 318 -35.78 -24.74 -58.12
C SER A 318 -36.25 -24.06 -59.41
N ALA A 319 -35.62 -24.39 -60.54
CA ALA A 319 -35.95 -23.89 -61.87
C ALA A 319 -36.16 -25.06 -62.84
N TRP A 320 -37.33 -25.08 -63.50
CA TRP A 320 -37.57 -25.35 -64.94
C TRP A 320 -39.10 -25.34 -65.18
N ALA A 321 -39.69 -24.39 -65.91
CA ALA A 321 -39.77 -24.19 -67.37
C ALA A 321 -40.98 -24.94 -68.00
N PRO A 322 -41.49 -24.54 -69.20
CA PRO A 322 -42.78 -23.87 -69.36
C PRO A 322 -43.80 -24.65 -70.22
N VAL A 323 -45.10 -24.35 -70.11
CA VAL A 323 -46.09 -24.61 -71.20
C VAL A 323 -47.18 -23.54 -71.19
N THR A 324 -47.54 -23.13 -72.40
CA THR A 324 -48.45 -22.09 -72.87
C THR A 324 -49.95 -22.45 -72.77
N THR A 325 -50.75 -21.38 -72.64
CA THR A 325 -52.14 -21.11 -73.12
C THR A 325 -53.05 -22.27 -73.54
N ASP A 326 -54.22 -22.35 -72.91
CA ASP A 326 -55.48 -21.77 -73.42
C ASP A 326 -56.29 -21.15 -72.27
#